data_AF-A0AAD8YRY4-F1
#
_entry.id   AF-A0AAD8YRY4-F1
#
_cell.length_a   1.000
_cell.length_b   1.000
_cell.length_c   1.000
_cell.angle_alpha   90.00
_cell.angle_beta   90.00
_cell.angle_gamma   90.00
#
_symmetry.space_group_name_H-M   'P 1'
#
loop_
_entity.id
_entity.type
_entity.pdbx_description
1 polymer ?
#
loop_
_entity_poly.entity_id
_entity_poly.type
_entity_poly.pdbx_seq_one_letter_code
_entity_poly.pdbx_strand_id
1 'polypeptide(L)'
;MPIISNANHDFSNLSVSDDSSLDRIFTEIPETETAKGVYYQRARLLRRPEDLLSVDHALQALINVGGNRYTFPWSTLEQFPLTRLGRLRPGSTPEEIAGVCDDYDEARQEFFFDRSPSIFRVILNFLAAGKLRLLRETCALSLHEELAYWGVEAAHMERCCKRKMYTRLEEVAELERREQERRSRAVGLRPLLEETRYRRFMSWLRDMVENPQSGLPGKAFACTSVLMVAVTVISLCISTMPDLREEENRITRQLVPKFLVLVSPWKDGWTQEVNREGTRLAVSSPSVCVRCECVRTSQEYK
;
A
#
# COMPACT_ATOMS: atom_id res chain seq x y z
N MET A 1 27.37 -7.34 -41.32
CA MET A 1 26.39 -8.40 -41.68
C MET A 1 27.16 -9.70 -41.85
N PRO A 2 26.64 -10.89 -41.49
CA PRO A 2 25.73 -11.24 -40.39
C PRO A 2 26.49 -12.25 -39.44
N ILE A 3 25.97 -13.22 -38.67
CA ILE A 3 24.61 -13.59 -38.23
C ILE A 3 24.64 -14.27 -36.81
N ILE A 4 23.53 -14.12 -36.09
CA ILE A 4 22.84 -14.99 -35.08
C ILE A 4 23.37 -16.45 -35.01
N SER A 5 23.56 -17.18 -33.90
CA SER A 5 22.82 -17.34 -32.61
C SER A 5 23.71 -18.08 -31.57
N ASN A 6 23.37 -18.38 -30.30
CA ASN A 6 22.23 -18.07 -29.40
C ASN A 6 22.70 -18.14 -27.91
N ALA A 7 21.81 -17.99 -26.93
CA ALA A 7 22.07 -18.23 -25.49
C ALA A 7 21.74 -19.65 -24.99
N ASN A 8 22.40 -20.06 -23.89
CA ASN A 8 21.84 -20.84 -22.77
C ASN A 8 22.66 -20.52 -21.51
N HIS A 9 22.03 -20.44 -20.35
CA HIS A 9 22.64 -20.06 -19.07
C HIS A 9 22.41 -21.14 -18.01
N ASP A 10 23.34 -22.08 -17.88
CA ASP A 10 23.30 -23.13 -16.86
C ASP A 10 23.98 -22.66 -15.58
N PHE A 11 23.20 -22.18 -14.62
CA PHE A 11 23.64 -22.00 -13.23
C PHE A 11 22.99 -23.07 -12.33
N SER A 12 23.63 -24.23 -12.29
CA SER A 12 23.41 -25.27 -11.27
C SER A 12 24.69 -25.48 -10.45
N ASN A 13 24.54 -26.00 -9.23
CA ASN A 13 25.61 -26.27 -8.24
C ASN A 13 26.14 -25.04 -7.47
N LEU A 14 25.39 -24.65 -6.44
CA LEU A 14 25.98 -24.20 -5.17
C LEU A 14 25.11 -24.71 -4.02
N SER A 15 25.21 -26.02 -3.75
CA SER A 15 24.67 -26.64 -2.54
C SER A 15 25.70 -26.49 -1.43
N VAL A 16 25.42 -25.59 -0.48
CA VAL A 16 26.07 -25.59 0.83
C VAL A 16 25.05 -26.14 1.82
N SER A 17 25.42 -27.22 2.49
CA SER A 17 24.62 -27.84 3.55
C SER A 17 25.09 -27.31 4.89
N ASP A 18 24.16 -26.82 5.71
CA ASP A 18 24.36 -26.66 7.15
C ASP A 18 23.34 -27.53 7.87
N ASP A 19 23.82 -28.32 8.84
CA ASP A 19 23.04 -29.32 9.55
C ASP A 19 22.45 -28.72 10.85
N SER A 20 21.17 -29.01 11.09
CA SER A 20 20.42 -28.53 12.26
C SER A 20 19.59 -29.69 12.81
N SER A 21 20.26 -30.59 13.53
CA SER A 21 19.73 -31.89 13.95
C SER A 21 18.61 -31.85 15.01
N LEU A 22 18.06 -30.68 15.34
CA LEU A 22 16.99 -30.49 16.32
C LEU A 22 15.57 -30.72 15.76
N ASP A 23 15.33 -30.54 14.45
CA ASP A 23 14.00 -30.69 13.84
C ASP A 23 13.42 -32.13 13.98
N ARG A 24 14.27 -33.12 14.24
CA ARG A 24 13.90 -34.55 14.30
C ARG A 24 13.14 -34.99 15.55
N ILE A 25 12.96 -34.13 16.56
CA ILE A 25 12.35 -34.52 17.84
C ILE A 25 10.85 -34.18 17.94
N PHE A 26 10.29 -33.37 17.03
CA PHE A 26 8.89 -32.93 17.15
C PHE A 26 8.10 -32.78 15.83
N THR A 27 8.57 -33.33 14.70
CA THR A 27 7.94 -33.08 13.38
C THR A 27 7.19 -34.27 12.76
N GLU A 28 7.22 -35.46 13.35
CA GLU A 28 6.40 -36.61 12.91
C GLU A 28 4.95 -36.53 13.44
N ILE A 29 4.21 -35.51 12.99
CA ILE A 29 2.80 -35.73 12.67
C ILE A 29 2.83 -36.72 11.50
N PRO A 30 2.31 -37.95 11.62
CA PRO A 30 2.45 -38.93 10.56
C PRO A 30 1.75 -38.43 9.30
N GLU A 31 2.47 -38.39 8.17
CA GLU A 31 1.90 -38.13 6.84
C GLU A 31 1.06 -39.34 6.38
N THR A 32 0.00 -39.66 7.12
CA THR A 32 -1.02 -40.61 6.67
C THR A 32 -1.61 -40.09 5.36
N GLU A 33 -1.57 -40.89 4.30
CA GLU A 33 -2.37 -40.60 3.11
C GLU A 33 -3.83 -40.48 3.54
N THR A 34 -4.41 -39.27 3.41
CA THR A 34 -5.71 -38.96 3.97
C THR A 34 -6.81 -39.65 3.18
N ALA A 35 -7.12 -40.89 3.55
CA ALA A 35 -8.20 -41.67 2.97
C ALA A 35 -9.52 -40.88 3.02
N LYS A 36 -10.22 -40.81 1.89
CA LYS A 36 -11.46 -40.03 1.75
C LYS A 36 -12.51 -40.54 2.73
N GLY A 37 -12.72 -39.77 3.80
CA GLY A 37 -13.57 -40.15 4.93
C GLY A 37 -12.99 -39.68 6.27
N VAL A 38 -11.69 -39.89 6.49
CA VAL A 38 -11.02 -39.63 7.79
C VAL A 38 -11.11 -38.16 8.22
N TYR A 39 -11.04 -37.23 7.26
CA TYR A 39 -11.28 -35.80 7.50
C TYR A 39 -12.60 -35.52 8.25
N TYR A 40 -13.69 -36.17 7.82
CA TYR A 40 -15.03 -35.98 8.41
C TYR A 40 -15.20 -36.65 9.78
N GLN A 41 -14.32 -37.61 10.12
CA GLN A 41 -14.26 -38.21 11.46
C GLN A 41 -13.50 -37.32 12.44
N ARG A 42 -12.47 -36.60 11.96
CA ARG A 42 -11.64 -35.71 12.80
C ARG A 42 -12.34 -34.40 13.15
N ALA A 43 -13.17 -33.84 12.26
CA ALA A 43 -14.03 -32.70 12.56
C ALA A 43 -15.27 -32.64 11.64
N ARG A 44 -16.44 -32.29 12.21
CA ARG A 44 -17.73 -32.19 11.50
C ARG A 44 -18.40 -30.83 11.74
N LEU A 45 -18.51 -30.02 10.69
CA LEU A 45 -19.37 -28.81 10.67
C LEU A 45 -20.84 -29.24 10.81
N LEU A 46 -21.52 -28.73 11.83
CA LEU A 46 -22.97 -28.85 11.99
C LEU A 46 -23.66 -27.83 11.07
N ARG A 47 -24.79 -28.21 10.46
CA ARG A 47 -25.52 -27.34 9.50
C ARG A 47 -26.97 -27.07 9.89
N ARG A 48 -27.55 -27.90 10.76
CA ARG A 48 -28.94 -27.78 11.21
C ARG A 48 -29.04 -27.73 12.73
N PRO A 49 -30.05 -27.06 13.30
CA PRO A 49 -30.35 -27.12 14.73
C PRO A 49 -30.47 -28.55 15.26
N GLU A 50 -31.06 -29.46 14.48
CA GLU A 50 -31.23 -30.87 14.87
C GLU A 50 -29.89 -31.59 15.09
N ASP A 51 -28.83 -31.20 14.39
CA ASP A 51 -27.52 -31.85 14.48
C ASP A 51 -26.91 -31.70 15.89
N LEU A 52 -27.25 -30.62 16.62
CA LEU A 52 -26.80 -30.35 18.00
C LEU A 52 -27.32 -31.39 18.99
N LEU A 53 -28.53 -31.92 18.78
CA LEU A 53 -29.11 -32.96 19.64
C LEU A 53 -28.43 -34.34 19.44
N SER A 54 -27.54 -34.46 18.45
CA SER A 54 -26.75 -35.67 18.18
C SER A 54 -25.33 -35.63 18.76
N VAL A 55 -24.97 -34.60 19.53
CA VAL A 55 -23.62 -34.40 20.06
C VAL A 55 -23.48 -35.11 21.41
N ASP A 56 -22.63 -36.14 21.44
CA ASP A 56 -22.19 -36.74 22.70
C ASP A 56 -21.01 -35.92 23.26
N HIS A 57 -21.32 -35.06 24.25
CA HIS A 57 -20.33 -34.17 24.87
C HIS A 57 -19.25 -34.91 25.67
N ALA A 58 -19.48 -36.18 26.06
CA ALA A 58 -18.44 -37.00 26.69
C ALA A 58 -17.36 -37.45 25.68
N LEU A 59 -17.70 -37.51 24.39
CA LEU A 59 -16.79 -37.91 23.31
C LEU A 59 -16.37 -36.75 22.39
N GLN A 60 -17.15 -35.67 22.34
CA GLN A 60 -16.96 -34.56 21.39
C GLN A 60 -17.06 -33.17 22.05
N ALA A 61 -16.13 -32.29 21.69
CA ALA A 61 -16.25 -30.86 21.94
C ALA A 61 -17.19 -30.21 20.91
N LEU A 62 -18.10 -29.37 21.38
CA LEU A 62 -18.92 -28.47 20.55
C LEU A 62 -18.27 -27.09 20.52
N ILE A 63 -17.73 -26.70 19.35
CA ILE A 63 -16.95 -25.48 19.16
C ILE A 63 -17.64 -24.59 18.13
N ASN A 64 -17.88 -23.33 18.47
CA ASN A 64 -18.51 -22.33 17.64
C ASN A 64 -17.53 -21.20 17.34
N VAL A 65 -17.27 -20.94 16.06
CA VAL A 65 -16.36 -19.90 15.60
C VAL A 65 -17.12 -18.95 14.70
N GLY A 66 -17.34 -17.71 15.15
CA GLY A 66 -18.05 -16.68 14.39
C GLY A 66 -19.45 -17.10 13.91
N GLY A 67 -20.16 -17.92 14.70
CA GLY A 67 -21.48 -18.46 14.39
C GLY A 67 -21.51 -19.84 13.71
N ASN A 68 -20.37 -20.30 13.15
CA ASN A 68 -20.27 -21.65 12.56
C ASN A 68 -19.96 -22.69 13.65
N ARG A 69 -20.79 -23.73 13.75
CA ARG A 69 -20.70 -24.78 14.76
C ARG A 69 -19.99 -26.03 14.23
N TYR A 70 -19.06 -26.56 15.02
CA TYR A 70 -18.24 -27.72 14.69
C TYR A 70 -18.24 -28.71 15.85
N THR A 71 -18.20 -30.00 15.52
CA THR A 71 -17.96 -31.09 16.46
C THR A 71 -16.59 -31.70 16.21
N PHE A 72 -15.80 -31.83 17.27
CA PHE A 72 -14.47 -32.44 17.26
C PHE A 72 -14.43 -33.54 18.32
N PRO A 73 -14.04 -34.79 18.00
CA PRO A 73 -13.67 -35.75 19.03
C PRO A 73 -12.58 -35.18 19.93
N TRP A 74 -12.68 -35.40 21.25
CA TRP A 74 -11.65 -34.92 22.20
C TRP A 74 -10.26 -35.44 21.81
N SER A 75 -10.17 -36.70 21.37
CA SER A 75 -8.96 -37.34 20.84
C SER A 75 -8.37 -36.69 19.57
N THR A 76 -9.09 -35.81 18.86
CA THR A 76 -8.53 -34.99 17.77
C THR A 76 -7.82 -33.76 18.35
N LEU A 77 -8.36 -33.15 19.41
CA LEU A 77 -7.80 -31.94 20.02
C LEU A 77 -6.52 -32.27 20.80
N GLU A 78 -6.50 -33.42 21.49
CA GLU A 78 -5.35 -33.98 22.22
C GLU A 78 -4.11 -34.20 21.33
N GLN A 79 -4.28 -34.37 20.01
CA GLN A 79 -3.16 -34.50 19.05
C GLN A 79 -2.43 -33.17 18.79
N PHE A 80 -3.00 -32.03 19.18
CA PHE A 80 -2.43 -30.70 18.92
C PHE A 80 -2.39 -29.83 20.19
N PRO A 81 -1.76 -30.29 21.29
CA PRO A 81 -1.88 -29.69 22.63
C PRO A 81 -1.29 -28.27 22.75
N LEU A 82 -0.44 -27.86 21.80
CA LEU A 82 0.09 -26.50 21.70
C LEU A 82 -0.93 -25.49 21.11
N THR A 83 -1.96 -25.98 20.43
CA THR A 83 -3.00 -25.13 19.84
C THR A 83 -4.03 -24.70 20.88
N ARG A 84 -4.70 -23.56 20.65
CA ARG A 84 -5.79 -23.07 21.51
C ARG A 84 -6.91 -24.11 21.69
N LEU A 85 -7.24 -24.86 20.65
CA LEU A 85 -8.27 -25.91 20.75
C LEU A 85 -7.75 -27.16 21.47
N GLY A 86 -6.48 -27.52 21.34
CA GLY A 86 -5.86 -28.61 22.11
C GLY A 86 -5.66 -28.31 23.61
N ARG A 87 -5.89 -27.06 24.03
CA ARG A 87 -5.98 -26.68 25.45
C ARG A 87 -7.36 -26.91 26.08
N LEU A 88 -8.41 -27.13 25.27
CA LEU A 88 -9.74 -27.49 25.78
C LEU A 88 -9.73 -28.92 26.32
N ARG A 89 -10.43 -29.17 27.43
CA ARG A 89 -10.53 -30.50 28.06
C ARG A 89 -11.96 -30.80 28.51
N PRO A 90 -12.36 -32.09 28.56
CA PRO A 90 -13.57 -32.49 29.27
C PRO A 90 -13.49 -32.08 30.75
N GLY A 91 -14.50 -31.35 31.24
CA GLY A 91 -14.60 -31.00 32.66
C GLY A 91 -13.62 -29.93 33.16
N SER A 92 -13.03 -29.10 32.28
CA SER A 92 -12.28 -27.90 32.69
C SER A 92 -13.15 -26.95 33.53
N THR A 93 -12.52 -26.18 34.42
CA THR A 93 -13.24 -25.19 35.26
C THR A 93 -13.61 -23.94 34.46
N PRO A 94 -14.63 -23.15 34.87
CA PRO A 94 -15.00 -21.90 34.18
C PRO A 94 -13.81 -20.93 34.00
N GLU A 95 -12.89 -20.90 34.96
CA GLU A 95 -11.68 -20.07 34.92
C GLU A 95 -10.65 -20.57 33.87
N GLU A 96 -10.50 -21.89 33.73
CA GLU A 96 -9.69 -22.47 32.64
C GLU A 96 -10.30 -22.18 31.26
N ILE A 97 -11.63 -22.30 31.15
CA ILE A 97 -12.39 -22.10 29.91
C ILE A 97 -12.29 -20.65 29.44
N ALA A 98 -12.51 -19.68 30.34
CA ALA A 98 -12.31 -18.24 30.07
C ALA A 98 -10.84 -17.87 29.76
N GLY A 99 -9.89 -18.73 30.11
CA GLY A 99 -8.48 -18.62 29.69
C GLY A 99 -8.17 -19.19 28.29
N VAL A 100 -9.17 -19.71 27.57
CA VAL A 100 -9.02 -20.38 26.26
C VAL A 100 -9.99 -19.84 25.21
N CYS A 101 -11.29 -19.72 25.50
CA CYS A 101 -12.33 -19.25 24.57
C CYS A 101 -12.92 -17.91 25.02
N ASP A 102 -13.69 -17.27 24.13
CA ASP A 102 -14.17 -15.89 24.34
C ASP A 102 -15.52 -15.86 25.09
N ASP A 103 -16.33 -16.93 25.01
CA ASP A 103 -17.55 -17.19 25.81
C ASP A 103 -17.84 -18.71 25.91
N TYR A 104 -18.70 -19.15 26.83
CA TYR A 104 -19.09 -20.56 27.04
C TYR A 104 -20.55 -20.72 27.51
N ASP A 105 -21.38 -21.39 26.70
CA ASP A 105 -22.76 -21.74 27.07
C ASP A 105 -22.77 -23.08 27.84
N GLU A 106 -22.86 -23.01 29.18
CA GLU A 106 -22.93 -24.18 30.07
C GLU A 106 -24.11 -25.12 29.74
N ALA A 107 -25.25 -24.58 29.30
CA ALA A 107 -26.46 -25.34 29.03
C ALA A 107 -26.40 -26.13 27.72
N ARG A 108 -25.48 -25.76 26.82
CA ARG A 108 -25.15 -26.50 25.58
C ARG A 108 -23.76 -27.12 25.57
N GLN A 109 -22.94 -26.84 26.59
CA GLN A 109 -21.51 -27.12 26.61
C GLN A 109 -20.80 -26.65 25.32
N GLU A 110 -21.18 -25.45 24.85
CA GLU A 110 -20.75 -24.84 23.58
C GLU A 110 -19.65 -23.80 23.82
N PHE A 111 -18.43 -24.07 23.34
CA PHE A 111 -17.28 -23.16 23.42
C PHE A 111 -17.33 -22.14 22.27
N PHE A 112 -17.39 -20.85 22.58
CA PHE A 112 -17.52 -19.78 21.58
C PHE A 112 -16.23 -18.99 21.37
N PHE A 113 -15.95 -18.66 20.11
CA PHE A 113 -14.80 -17.88 19.68
C PHE A 113 -15.24 -16.81 18.67
N ASP A 114 -15.00 -15.52 18.98
CA ASP A 114 -15.39 -14.38 18.13
C ASP A 114 -14.32 -14.12 17.04
N ARG A 115 -14.04 -15.16 16.25
CA ARG A 115 -13.01 -15.18 15.21
C ARG A 115 -13.59 -15.46 13.83
N SER A 116 -12.81 -15.20 12.79
CA SER A 116 -13.29 -15.26 11.41
C SER A 116 -13.59 -16.69 10.94
N PRO A 117 -14.86 -17.07 10.67
CA PRO A 117 -15.21 -18.43 10.27
C PRO A 117 -14.64 -18.83 8.90
N SER A 118 -14.36 -17.86 8.03
CA SER A 118 -13.78 -18.10 6.71
C SER A 118 -12.29 -18.40 6.75
N ILE A 119 -11.56 -17.84 7.73
CA ILE A 119 -10.14 -18.12 7.96
C ILE A 119 -9.97 -19.36 8.84
N PHE A 120 -10.85 -19.56 9.84
CA PHE A 120 -10.87 -20.79 10.66
C PHE A 120 -10.99 -22.07 9.82
N ARG A 121 -11.63 -22.01 8.64
CA ARG A 121 -11.63 -23.10 7.64
C ARG A 121 -10.22 -23.62 7.29
N VAL A 122 -9.18 -22.79 7.35
CA VAL A 122 -7.78 -23.18 7.14
C VAL A 122 -7.22 -23.94 8.36
N ILE A 123 -7.56 -23.48 9.57
CA ILE A 123 -7.18 -24.10 10.85
C ILE A 123 -7.84 -25.48 10.99
N LEU A 124 -9.14 -25.56 10.68
CA LEU A 124 -9.92 -26.79 10.57
C LEU A 124 -9.26 -27.80 9.61
N ASN A 125 -8.83 -27.35 8.43
CA ASN A 125 -8.12 -28.20 7.46
C ASN A 125 -6.80 -28.74 8.02
N PHE A 126 -6.05 -27.94 8.79
CA PHE A 126 -4.83 -28.41 9.45
C PHE A 126 -5.14 -29.48 10.51
N LEU A 127 -6.09 -29.24 11.43
CA LEU A 127 -6.44 -30.19 12.49
C LEU A 127 -7.04 -31.51 11.94
N ALA A 128 -7.81 -31.43 10.85
CA ALA A 128 -8.50 -32.57 10.25
C ALA A 128 -7.72 -33.31 9.15
N ALA A 129 -6.66 -32.73 8.57
CA ALA A 129 -5.86 -33.36 7.51
C ALA A 129 -4.33 -33.25 7.69
N GLY A 130 -3.84 -32.65 8.78
CA GLY A 130 -2.42 -32.43 9.07
C GLY A 130 -1.73 -31.37 8.20
N LYS A 131 -2.37 -30.89 7.13
CA LYS A 131 -1.71 -30.09 6.07
C LYS A 131 -2.17 -28.64 6.04
N LEU A 132 -1.29 -27.74 6.47
CA LEU A 132 -1.53 -26.30 6.50
C LEU A 132 -1.18 -25.65 5.14
N ARG A 133 -2.19 -25.10 4.46
CA ARG A 133 -2.09 -24.44 3.14
C ARG A 133 -2.81 -23.09 3.12
N LEU A 134 -2.21 -22.09 2.48
CA LEU A 134 -2.83 -20.79 2.24
C LEU A 134 -3.83 -20.88 1.06
N LEU A 135 -5.13 -20.75 1.35
CA LEU A 135 -6.18 -20.73 0.33
C LEU A 135 -6.15 -19.44 -0.51
N ARG A 136 -6.61 -19.50 -1.77
CA ARG A 136 -6.52 -18.37 -2.72
C ARG A 136 -7.36 -17.15 -2.31
N GLU A 137 -8.45 -17.38 -1.58
CA GLU A 137 -9.42 -16.39 -1.12
C GLU A 137 -9.02 -15.72 0.21
N THR A 138 -8.01 -16.27 0.90
CA THR A 138 -7.63 -15.85 2.24
C THR A 138 -6.49 -14.83 2.19
N CYS A 139 -6.62 -13.71 2.91
CA CYS A 139 -5.53 -12.77 3.10
C CYS A 139 -4.37 -13.45 3.85
N ALA A 140 -3.13 -13.25 3.39
CA ALA A 140 -1.95 -13.80 4.06
C ALA A 140 -1.83 -13.26 5.49
N LEU A 141 -1.81 -11.93 5.65
CA LEU A 141 -1.65 -11.24 6.93
C LEU A 141 -2.68 -11.69 7.97
N SER A 142 -3.96 -11.70 7.61
CA SER A 142 -5.05 -12.13 8.49
C SER A 142 -5.00 -13.63 8.82
N LEU A 143 -4.48 -14.48 7.94
CA LEU A 143 -4.20 -15.89 8.29
C LEU A 143 -3.00 -16.00 9.24
N HIS A 144 -1.97 -15.15 9.12
CA HIS A 144 -0.86 -15.14 10.08
C HIS A 144 -1.32 -14.73 11.49
N GLU A 145 -2.17 -13.71 11.59
CA GLU A 145 -2.81 -13.28 12.84
C GLU A 145 -3.67 -14.40 13.46
N GLU A 146 -4.51 -15.06 12.64
CA GLU A 146 -5.31 -16.21 13.10
C GLU A 146 -4.44 -17.39 13.52
N LEU A 147 -3.39 -17.74 12.75
CA LEU A 147 -2.44 -18.81 13.12
C LEU A 147 -1.81 -18.55 14.50
N ALA A 148 -1.43 -17.30 14.79
CA ALA A 148 -0.94 -16.90 16.10
C ALA A 148 -2.02 -17.00 17.19
N TYR A 149 -3.26 -16.54 16.93
CA TYR A 149 -4.38 -16.66 17.88
C TYR A 149 -4.69 -18.13 18.22
N TRP A 150 -4.71 -19.01 17.22
CA TRP A 150 -5.03 -20.44 17.38
C TRP A 150 -3.85 -21.29 17.87
N GLY A 151 -2.65 -20.72 18.02
CA GLY A 151 -1.45 -21.46 18.45
C GLY A 151 -0.98 -22.49 17.41
N VAL A 152 -1.19 -22.22 16.12
CA VAL A 152 -0.76 -23.10 15.02
C VAL A 152 0.48 -22.49 14.35
N GLU A 153 1.64 -23.10 14.56
CA GLU A 153 2.88 -22.57 13.99
C GLU A 153 2.90 -22.65 12.46
N ALA A 154 3.30 -21.53 11.82
CA ALA A 154 3.59 -21.47 10.39
C ALA A 154 4.80 -22.36 9.96
N ALA A 155 5.46 -23.04 10.91
CA ALA A 155 6.40 -24.13 10.64
C ALA A 155 5.75 -25.26 9.82
N HIS A 156 4.52 -25.66 10.17
CA HIS A 156 3.73 -26.72 9.53
C HIS A 156 3.21 -26.37 8.12
N MET A 157 3.44 -25.14 7.65
CA MET A 157 2.92 -24.68 6.37
C MET A 157 3.81 -25.12 5.20
N GLU A 158 3.19 -25.64 4.13
CA GLU A 158 3.91 -26.06 2.92
C GLU A 158 4.79 -24.94 2.35
N ARG A 159 6.01 -25.29 1.90
CA ARG A 159 7.09 -24.34 1.53
C ARG A 159 6.64 -23.19 0.61
N CYS A 160 5.77 -23.47 -0.36
CA CYS A 160 5.23 -22.48 -1.30
C CYS A 160 4.25 -21.49 -0.62
N CYS A 161 3.39 -21.98 0.28
CA CYS A 161 2.48 -21.18 1.08
C CYS A 161 3.26 -20.37 2.14
N LYS A 162 4.23 -21.01 2.82
CA LYS A 162 5.10 -20.38 3.82
C LYS A 162 5.89 -19.22 3.23
N ARG A 163 6.53 -19.40 2.06
CA ARG A 163 7.22 -18.30 1.36
C ARG A 163 6.25 -17.16 0.99
N LYS A 164 5.11 -17.47 0.38
CA LYS A 164 4.09 -16.47 0.02
C LYS A 164 3.55 -15.71 1.25
N MET A 165 3.49 -16.36 2.41
CA MET A 165 3.13 -15.73 3.68
C MET A 165 4.17 -14.69 4.12
N TYR A 166 5.43 -15.13 4.31
CA TYR A 166 6.48 -14.25 4.82
C TYR A 166 6.80 -13.08 3.88
N THR A 167 6.81 -13.28 2.56
CA THR A 167 7.00 -12.17 1.61
C THR A 167 5.94 -11.07 1.76
N ARG A 168 4.68 -11.41 2.08
CA ARG A 168 3.65 -10.38 2.34
C ARG A 168 3.83 -9.68 3.69
N LEU A 169 4.34 -10.36 4.71
CA LEU A 169 4.68 -9.75 6.00
C LEU A 169 5.88 -8.81 5.86
N GLU A 170 6.91 -9.21 5.12
CA GLU A 170 8.10 -8.43 4.79
C GLU A 170 7.73 -7.16 3.99
N GLU A 171 6.92 -7.29 2.94
CA GLU A 171 6.42 -6.15 2.15
C GLU A 171 5.70 -5.10 3.01
N VAL A 172 4.84 -5.53 3.94
CA VAL A 172 4.12 -4.61 4.84
C VAL A 172 5.07 -3.97 5.85
N ALA A 173 5.95 -4.74 6.49
CA ALA A 173 6.93 -4.20 7.42
C ALA A 173 7.87 -3.17 6.75
N GLU A 174 8.26 -3.39 5.49
CA GLU A 174 8.99 -2.38 4.72
C GLU A 174 8.15 -1.12 4.44
N LEU A 175 6.87 -1.26 4.10
CA LEU A 175 5.97 -0.13 3.85
C LEU A 175 5.76 0.70 5.12
N GLU A 176 5.50 0.06 6.26
CA GLU A 176 5.39 0.71 7.57
C GLU A 176 6.69 1.45 7.93
N ARG A 177 7.85 0.83 7.71
CA ARG A 177 9.15 1.49 7.95
C ARG A 177 9.35 2.70 7.04
N ARG A 178 9.00 2.60 5.75
CA ARG A 178 9.04 3.71 4.78
C ARG A 178 8.07 4.83 5.16
N GLU A 179 6.91 4.51 5.70
CA GLU A 179 5.98 5.50 6.24
C GLU A 179 6.51 6.17 7.52
N GLN A 180 7.09 5.42 8.44
CA GLN A 180 7.67 5.99 9.66
C GLN A 180 8.89 6.86 9.36
N GLU A 181 9.70 6.52 8.34
CA GLU A 181 10.73 7.39 7.78
C GLU A 181 10.16 8.68 7.16
N ARG A 182 9.01 8.62 6.47
CA ARG A 182 8.33 9.81 5.93
C ARG A 182 7.75 10.69 7.05
N ARG A 183 7.09 10.09 8.05
CA ARG A 183 6.51 10.77 9.21
C ARG A 183 7.60 11.47 10.04
N SER A 184 8.69 10.78 10.34
CA SER A 184 9.84 11.35 11.06
C SER A 184 10.53 12.47 10.27
N ARG A 185 10.72 12.33 8.94
CA ARG A 185 11.22 13.44 8.10
C ARG A 185 10.27 14.64 8.10
N ALA A 186 8.95 14.45 8.08
CA ALA A 186 7.98 15.54 8.15
C ALA A 186 7.95 16.27 9.51
N VAL A 187 8.30 15.58 10.60
CA VAL A 187 8.48 16.16 11.94
C VAL A 187 9.85 16.86 12.08
N GLY A 188 10.90 16.30 11.50
CA GLY A 188 12.24 16.91 11.48
C GLY A 188 12.34 18.13 10.57
N LEU A 189 11.58 18.17 9.47
CA LEU A 189 11.46 19.33 8.58
C LEU A 189 10.51 20.40 9.16
N ARG A 190 10.82 20.84 10.38
CA ARG A 190 10.28 22.03 11.06
C ARG A 190 11.45 22.93 11.50
N PRO A 191 12.21 23.53 10.56
CA PRO A 191 13.37 24.37 10.87
C PRO A 191 13.03 25.48 11.87
N LEU A 192 13.82 25.58 12.95
CA LEU A 192 13.38 26.13 14.23
C LEU A 192 13.43 27.66 14.36
N LEU A 193 13.93 28.43 13.37
CA LEU A 193 14.31 29.84 13.63
C LEU A 193 13.68 30.97 12.79
N GLU A 194 13.23 30.73 11.56
CA GLU A 194 12.53 31.78 10.76
C GLU A 194 11.14 31.38 10.26
N GLU A 195 10.77 30.12 10.46
CA GLU A 195 9.66 29.49 9.74
C GLU A 195 8.27 29.96 10.21
N THR A 196 8.12 30.46 11.44
CA THR A 196 6.79 30.61 12.08
C THR A 196 5.84 31.60 11.38
N ARG A 197 6.35 32.70 10.80
CA ARG A 197 5.51 33.63 10.01
C ARG A 197 5.25 33.10 8.61
N TYR A 198 6.29 32.66 7.90
CA TYR A 198 6.15 32.13 6.54
C TYR A 198 5.22 30.91 6.52
N ARG A 199 5.37 29.98 7.48
CA ARG A 199 4.54 28.78 7.61
C ARG A 199 3.09 29.07 7.98
N ARG A 200 2.82 30.08 8.81
CA ARG A 200 1.44 30.54 9.07
C ARG A 200 0.79 31.14 7.83
N PHE A 201 1.55 31.91 7.04
CA PHE A 201 1.08 32.46 5.78
C PHE A 201 0.85 31.36 4.74
N MET A 202 1.80 30.41 4.60
CA MET A 202 1.71 29.29 3.67
C MET A 202 0.60 28.30 4.07
N SER A 203 0.39 28.03 5.36
CA SER A 203 -0.76 27.24 5.82
C SER A 203 -2.08 27.97 5.54
N TRP A 204 -2.18 29.26 5.84
CA TRP A 204 -3.38 30.05 5.53
C TRP A 204 -3.71 30.09 4.04
N LEU A 205 -2.68 30.21 3.17
CA LEU A 205 -2.85 30.04 1.71
C LEU A 205 -3.30 28.62 1.35
N ARG A 206 -2.75 27.59 1.99
CA ARG A 206 -3.13 26.18 1.74
C ARG A 206 -4.57 25.91 2.16
N ASP A 207 -4.98 26.35 3.34
CA ASP A 207 -6.34 26.24 3.86
C ASP A 207 -7.35 26.95 2.91
N MET A 208 -6.96 28.11 2.36
CA MET A 208 -7.75 28.88 1.40
C MET A 208 -7.86 28.22 0.01
N VAL A 209 -6.91 27.34 -0.36
CA VAL A 209 -6.92 26.57 -1.62
C VAL A 209 -7.60 25.21 -1.45
N GLU A 210 -7.36 24.51 -0.33
CA GLU A 210 -7.93 23.20 -0.03
C GLU A 210 -9.40 23.26 0.36
N ASN A 211 -9.91 24.40 0.84
CA ASN A 211 -11.32 24.57 1.21
C ASN A 211 -11.94 25.90 0.70
N PRO A 212 -12.31 25.98 -0.60
CA PRO A 212 -12.90 27.21 -1.17
C PRO A 212 -14.27 27.60 -0.57
N GLN A 213 -14.93 26.70 0.18
CA GLN A 213 -16.25 26.95 0.79
C GLN A 213 -16.18 27.42 2.26
N SER A 214 -15.00 27.47 2.90
CA SER A 214 -14.88 27.84 4.31
C SER A 214 -14.99 29.35 4.57
N GLY A 215 -16.22 29.86 4.58
CA GLY A 215 -16.62 31.07 5.31
C GLY A 215 -16.15 32.41 4.73
N LEU A 216 -14.92 32.81 5.07
CA LEU A 216 -14.35 34.14 4.79
C LEU A 216 -13.14 34.11 3.82
N PRO A 217 -12.05 33.35 4.05
CA PRO A 217 -10.89 33.35 3.13
C PRO A 217 -11.25 32.90 1.71
N GLY A 218 -12.08 31.84 1.56
CA GLY A 218 -12.54 31.40 0.23
C GLY A 218 -13.29 32.49 -0.55
N LYS A 219 -14.07 33.34 0.14
CA LYS A 219 -14.76 34.49 -0.48
C LYS A 219 -13.79 35.60 -0.86
N ALA A 220 -12.73 35.83 -0.08
CA ALA A 220 -11.68 36.76 -0.45
C ALA A 220 -10.96 36.32 -1.73
N PHE A 221 -10.56 35.04 -1.82
CA PHE A 221 -9.92 34.49 -3.02
C PHE A 221 -10.83 34.58 -4.26
N ALA A 222 -12.10 34.22 -4.14
CA ALA A 222 -13.08 34.34 -5.22
C ALA A 222 -13.32 35.80 -5.66
N CYS A 223 -13.31 36.75 -4.71
CA CYS A 223 -13.39 38.18 -5.03
C CYS A 223 -12.14 38.66 -5.78
N THR A 224 -10.94 38.28 -5.32
CA THR A 224 -9.67 38.64 -5.98
C THR A 224 -9.56 38.07 -7.40
N SER A 225 -10.00 36.83 -7.65
CA SER A 225 -9.97 36.26 -9.01
C SER A 225 -10.94 36.94 -9.96
N VAL A 226 -12.17 37.25 -9.52
CA VAL A 226 -13.14 38.03 -10.32
C VAL A 226 -12.65 39.45 -10.59
N LEU A 227 -12.06 40.12 -9.59
CA LEU A 227 -11.46 41.45 -9.77
C LEU A 227 -10.28 41.42 -10.75
N MET A 228 -9.41 40.41 -10.68
CA MET A 228 -8.30 40.26 -11.62
C MET A 228 -8.80 40.10 -13.06
N VAL A 229 -9.81 39.24 -13.28
CA VAL A 229 -10.45 39.10 -14.61
C VAL A 229 -11.05 40.43 -15.07
N ALA A 230 -11.83 41.10 -14.22
CA ALA A 230 -12.44 42.40 -14.55
C ALA A 230 -11.40 43.46 -14.94
N VAL A 231 -10.28 43.57 -14.19
CA VAL A 231 -9.19 44.50 -14.50
C VAL A 231 -8.53 44.15 -15.85
N THR A 232 -8.30 42.87 -16.15
CA THR A 232 -7.75 42.48 -17.47
C THR A 232 -8.69 42.79 -18.62
N VAL A 233 -10.01 42.62 -18.44
CA VAL A 233 -11.02 42.98 -19.46
C VAL A 233 -11.08 44.50 -19.65
N ILE A 234 -11.10 45.28 -18.57
CA ILE A 234 -11.10 46.76 -18.64
C ILE A 234 -9.82 47.27 -19.34
N SER A 235 -8.66 46.74 -18.98
CA SER A 235 -7.38 47.08 -19.61
C SER A 235 -7.35 46.74 -21.10
N LEU A 236 -7.94 45.61 -21.50
CA LEU A 236 -8.12 45.23 -22.90
C LEU A 236 -9.08 46.18 -23.64
N CYS A 237 -10.20 46.56 -23.04
CA CYS A 237 -11.14 47.53 -23.61
C CYS A 237 -10.49 48.91 -23.82
N ILE A 238 -9.75 49.43 -22.82
CA ILE A 238 -9.00 50.69 -22.93
C ILE A 238 -7.93 50.57 -24.03
N SER A 239 -7.24 49.43 -24.13
CA SER A 239 -6.24 49.17 -25.18
C SER A 239 -6.86 49.09 -26.59
N THR A 240 -8.17 48.84 -26.71
CA THR A 240 -8.90 48.67 -27.97
C THR A 240 -9.66 49.94 -28.38
N MET A 241 -9.88 50.89 -27.47
CA MET A 241 -10.46 52.22 -27.77
C MET A 241 -9.36 53.26 -28.00
N PRO A 242 -9.09 53.70 -29.24
CA PRO A 242 -7.98 54.64 -29.51
C PRO A 242 -8.19 56.04 -28.91
N ASP A 243 -9.44 56.51 -28.80
CA ASP A 243 -9.78 57.91 -28.46
C ASP A 243 -9.51 58.33 -27.01
N LEU A 244 -9.33 57.39 -26.06
CA LEU A 244 -9.08 57.73 -24.64
C LEU A 244 -7.59 57.80 -24.27
N ARG A 245 -6.69 57.48 -25.22
CA ARG A 245 -5.23 57.40 -24.97
C ARG A 245 -4.58 58.75 -24.63
N GLU A 246 -5.21 59.89 -24.93
CA GLU A 246 -4.63 61.22 -24.72
C GLU A 246 -4.90 61.81 -23.33
N GLU A 247 -5.93 61.36 -22.61
CA GLU A 247 -6.22 61.83 -21.23
C GLU A 247 -5.53 61.01 -20.15
N GLU A 248 -5.53 59.67 -20.24
CA GLU A 248 -4.89 58.80 -19.24
C GLU A 248 -3.39 59.13 -19.07
N ASN A 249 -2.71 59.45 -20.18
CA ASN A 249 -1.31 59.89 -20.20
C ASN A 249 -1.04 61.17 -19.39
N ARG A 250 -2.06 61.97 -19.04
CA ARG A 250 -1.94 63.13 -18.16
C ARG A 250 -2.13 62.75 -16.69
N ILE A 251 -3.17 61.97 -16.39
CA ILE A 251 -3.53 61.57 -15.02
C ILE A 251 -2.46 60.66 -14.42
N THR A 252 -2.02 59.64 -15.15
CA THR A 252 -1.01 58.67 -14.68
C THR A 252 0.36 59.31 -14.43
N ARG A 253 0.64 60.48 -15.01
CA ARG A 253 1.85 61.28 -14.75
C ARG A 253 1.78 62.14 -13.48
N GLN A 254 0.60 62.36 -12.89
CA GLN A 254 0.44 63.22 -11.71
C GLN A 254 0.29 62.45 -10.38
N LEU A 255 -0.06 61.16 -10.40
CA LEU A 255 -0.48 60.42 -9.20
C LEU A 255 0.43 59.26 -8.75
N VAL A 256 1.58 59.03 -9.39
CA VAL A 256 2.51 57.94 -9.03
C VAL A 256 3.89 58.45 -8.57
N PRO A 257 4.11 58.68 -7.26
CA PRO A 257 5.44 58.96 -6.71
C PRO A 257 6.32 57.69 -6.65
N LYS A 258 7.07 57.43 -7.74
CA LYS A 258 8.33 56.64 -7.80
C LYS A 258 8.47 55.36 -6.93
N PHE A 259 7.44 54.53 -6.77
CA PHE A 259 7.58 53.23 -6.07
C PHE A 259 6.68 52.11 -6.64
N LEU A 260 6.99 51.61 -7.85
CA LEU A 260 6.98 50.19 -8.27
C LEU A 260 7.15 50.04 -9.81
N VAL A 261 8.34 49.68 -10.29
CA VAL A 261 8.54 48.96 -11.57
C VAL A 261 9.76 48.04 -11.45
N LEU A 262 9.63 46.89 -10.78
CA LEU A 262 10.60 45.78 -10.86
C LEU A 262 9.90 44.41 -10.71
N VAL A 263 8.98 44.11 -11.63
CA VAL A 263 8.71 42.73 -12.08
C VAL A 263 8.58 42.77 -13.60
N SER A 264 9.70 42.70 -14.31
CA SER A 264 9.71 42.54 -15.76
C SER A 264 9.28 41.11 -16.12
N PRO A 265 8.25 40.90 -16.96
CA PRO A 265 7.88 39.56 -17.41
C PRO A 265 9.03 38.89 -18.17
N TRP A 266 9.36 37.67 -17.79
CA TRP A 266 10.43 36.90 -18.42
C TRP A 266 9.95 36.35 -19.77
N LYS A 267 10.41 36.96 -20.88
CA LYS A 267 10.18 36.43 -22.22
C LYS A 267 11.32 36.76 -23.18
N ASP A 268 11.48 35.86 -24.13
CA ASP A 268 12.21 36.02 -25.40
C ASP A 268 13.70 36.39 -25.25
N GLY A 269 14.49 35.41 -24.81
CA GLY A 269 15.95 35.48 -24.86
C GLY A 269 16.48 35.25 -26.28
N TRP A 270 17.10 36.28 -26.86
CA TRP A 270 18.35 36.20 -27.63
C TRP A 270 19.07 37.54 -27.55
N THR A 271 20.27 37.57 -26.96
CA THR A 271 21.09 38.79 -26.90
C THR A 271 21.71 39.07 -28.27
N GLN A 272 21.28 40.14 -28.93
CA GLN A 272 21.96 40.67 -30.11
C GLN A 272 22.72 41.95 -29.75
N GLU A 273 24.03 41.83 -29.52
CA GLU A 273 24.90 43.00 -29.46
C GLU A 273 24.99 43.65 -30.85
N VAL A 274 24.54 44.91 -30.94
CA VAL A 274 24.67 45.72 -32.15
C VAL A 274 25.82 46.70 -31.94
N ASN A 275 27.00 46.35 -32.46
CA ASN A 275 28.11 47.31 -32.56
C ASN A 275 27.89 48.25 -33.76
N ARG A 276 28.56 49.41 -33.74
CA ARG A 276 28.49 50.43 -34.80
C ARG A 276 29.26 50.04 -36.06
N GLU A 277 28.70 49.15 -36.88
CA GLU A 277 28.99 49.12 -38.32
C GLU A 277 27.86 48.38 -39.07
N GLY A 278 27.17 49.09 -39.96
CA GLY A 278 25.90 48.62 -40.50
C GLY A 278 26.08 47.65 -41.67
N THR A 279 25.70 46.38 -41.49
CA THR A 279 25.53 45.42 -42.60
C THR A 279 24.29 44.56 -42.36
N ARG A 280 23.48 44.36 -43.41
CA ARG A 280 22.27 43.51 -43.36
C ARG A 280 22.62 42.09 -43.82
N LEU A 281 22.06 41.08 -43.17
CA LEU A 281 21.88 39.74 -43.76
C LEU A 281 20.44 39.25 -43.53
N ALA A 282 20.03 38.27 -44.33
CA ALA A 282 18.63 38.04 -44.68
C ALA A 282 17.90 37.01 -43.80
N VAL A 283 16.56 37.05 -43.87
CA VAL A 283 15.67 36.04 -43.30
C VAL A 283 15.43 34.92 -44.31
N SER A 284 15.59 33.67 -43.87
CA SER A 284 14.89 32.52 -44.45
C SER A 284 14.69 31.42 -43.40
N SER A 285 13.51 30.79 -43.46
CA SER A 285 13.12 29.63 -42.65
C SER A 285 12.39 28.62 -43.59
N PRO A 286 11.87 27.48 -43.12
CA PRO A 286 12.67 26.24 -43.13
C PRO A 286 11.99 25.10 -43.90
N SER A 287 12.76 24.20 -44.54
CA SER A 287 12.33 22.83 -44.89
C SER A 287 13.47 22.02 -45.55
N VAL A 288 13.14 20.75 -45.88
CA VAL A 288 13.94 19.75 -46.60
C VAL A 288 15.06 19.09 -45.78
N CYS A 289 14.79 17.83 -45.44
CA CYS A 289 15.78 16.89 -44.92
C CYS A 289 16.64 16.34 -46.07
N VAL A 290 17.97 16.50 -45.99
CA VAL A 290 18.92 15.66 -46.71
C VAL A 290 19.92 15.10 -45.70
N ARG A 291 19.88 13.78 -45.50
CA ARG A 291 20.85 13.04 -44.70
C ARG A 291 21.95 12.51 -45.61
N CYS A 292 23.07 13.21 -45.70
CA CYS A 292 24.36 12.61 -46.08
C CYS A 292 25.51 13.60 -45.86
N GLU A 293 26.43 13.27 -44.97
CA GLU A 293 27.85 13.54 -45.24
C GLU A 293 28.69 12.44 -44.57
N CYS A 294 29.75 12.01 -45.27
CA CYS A 294 30.56 10.86 -44.88
C CYS A 294 31.74 11.24 -43.99
N VAL A 295 32.30 10.23 -43.32
CA VAL A 295 33.55 10.37 -42.57
C VAL A 295 34.71 10.69 -43.52
N ARG A 296 35.25 11.91 -43.38
CA ARG A 296 36.68 12.27 -43.38
C ARG A 296 37.66 11.20 -43.90
N THR A 297 38.33 11.47 -45.03
CA THR A 297 39.81 11.48 -45.13
C THR A 297 40.29 12.21 -46.39
N SER A 298 41.52 12.72 -46.37
CA SER A 298 42.22 13.34 -47.50
C SER A 298 43.42 12.49 -47.90
N GLN A 299 43.59 12.22 -49.20
CA GLN A 299 44.82 11.85 -49.93
C GLN A 299 44.46 11.96 -51.42
N GLU A 300 45.02 12.89 -52.19
CA GLU A 300 46.40 13.01 -52.71
C GLU A 300 46.66 12.27 -54.03
N TYR A 301 47.31 13.00 -54.94
CA TYR A 301 47.77 12.63 -56.27
C TYR A 301 48.66 11.35 -56.29
N LYS A 302 48.26 10.31 -57.03
CA LYS A 302 48.75 10.04 -58.40
C LYS A 302 48.11 8.82 -59.06
#